data_AF-A0A2U3LXW7-F1
#
_entry.id   AF-A0A2U3LXW7-F1
#
_cell.length_a   1.000
_cell.length_b   1.000
_cell.length_c   1.000
_cell.angle_alpha   90.00
_cell.angle_beta   90.00
_cell.angle_gamma   90.00
#
_symmetry.space_group_name_H-M   'P 1'
#
loop_
_entity.id
_entity.type
_entity.pdbx_description
1 polymer ?
#
loop_
_entity_poly.entity_id
_entity_poly.type
_entity_poly.pdbx_seq_one_letter_code
_entity_poly.pdbx_strand_id
1 'polypeptide(L)'
;MARNYRELQAKMDPASRADNQRRVREELKRMALEELRSARQLTQADLAEMLDVPQSSISRIERRADMYLSTLRNYIGAMGGVLQIQAVFPDGAVVIDRFGDYENQMCVVLARAESHGVYRLLAQRPRPQQGVVLSTKALKASGFVKTMKALNVAESQISDIRRNLENLGQVLIGGRTGGDRLFNVPDLVSAGFEPASTETTG
;
A
#
# COMPACT_ATOMS: atom_id res chain seq x y z
N MET A 1 27.99 9.39 -44.06
CA MET A 1 26.57 9.79 -44.02
C MET A 1 25.75 8.61 -43.51
N ALA A 2 24.90 8.81 -42.49
CA ALA A 2 24.06 7.74 -41.95
C ALA A 2 23.02 7.32 -43.01
N ARG A 3 22.85 6.01 -43.25
CA ARG A 3 21.89 5.49 -44.23
C ARG A 3 20.46 5.76 -43.77
N ASN A 4 19.60 6.21 -44.69
CA ASN A 4 18.19 6.51 -44.41
C ASN A 4 17.45 5.23 -44.00
N TYR A 5 16.79 5.26 -42.84
CA TYR A 5 16.09 4.11 -42.27
C TYR A 5 15.07 3.47 -43.23
N ARG A 6 14.42 4.27 -44.07
CA ARG A 6 13.47 3.77 -45.08
C ARG A 6 14.13 2.93 -46.18
N GLU A 7 15.35 3.28 -46.56
CA GLU A 7 16.09 2.55 -47.60
C GLU A 7 16.59 1.20 -47.11
N LEU A 8 16.90 1.10 -45.82
CA LEU A 8 17.28 -0.17 -45.18
C LEU A 8 16.08 -1.10 -45.03
N GLN A 9 14.92 -0.57 -44.62
CA GLN A 9 13.69 -1.36 -44.56
C GLN A 9 13.27 -1.87 -45.94
N ALA A 10 13.38 -1.04 -46.98
CA ALA A 10 13.03 -1.39 -48.35
C ALA A 10 13.89 -2.54 -48.94
N LYS A 11 15.02 -2.87 -48.31
CA LYS A 11 15.90 -4.00 -48.69
C LYS A 11 15.68 -5.27 -47.87
N MET A 12 14.84 -5.24 -46.84
CA MET A 12 14.55 -6.42 -46.01
C MET A 12 13.59 -7.37 -46.72
N ASP A 13 13.78 -8.68 -46.52
CA ASP A 13 12.86 -9.72 -46.98
C ASP A 13 11.44 -9.53 -46.38
N PRO A 14 10.34 -9.75 -47.13
CA PRO A 14 8.99 -9.53 -46.65
C PRO A 14 8.63 -10.32 -45.38
N ALA A 15 9.14 -11.55 -45.22
CA ALA A 15 8.91 -12.35 -44.01
C ALA A 15 9.65 -11.75 -42.81
N SER A 16 10.84 -11.20 -43.04
CA SER A 16 11.64 -10.51 -42.01
C SER A 16 11.05 -9.14 -41.61
N ARG A 17 10.35 -8.46 -42.52
CA ARG A 17 9.58 -7.24 -42.20
C ARG A 17 8.33 -7.58 -41.39
N ALA A 18 7.60 -8.63 -41.78
CA ALA A 18 6.42 -9.07 -41.07
C ALA A 18 6.76 -9.54 -39.65
N ASP A 19 7.86 -10.29 -39.47
CA ASP A 19 8.34 -10.70 -38.15
C ASP A 19 8.83 -9.53 -37.30
N ASN A 20 9.60 -8.59 -37.86
CA ASN A 20 9.98 -7.37 -37.11
C ASN A 20 8.78 -6.53 -36.72
N GLN A 21 7.80 -6.35 -37.61
CA GLN A 21 6.57 -5.62 -37.28
C GLN A 21 5.70 -6.35 -36.25
N ARG A 22 5.77 -7.68 -36.19
CA ARG A 22 5.11 -8.49 -35.17
C ARG A 22 5.82 -8.34 -33.82
N ARG A 23 7.16 -8.44 -33.78
CA ARG A 23 7.97 -8.23 -32.56
C ARG A 23 7.87 -6.81 -32.02
N VAL A 24 7.84 -5.80 -32.90
CA VAL A 24 7.57 -4.40 -32.53
C VAL A 24 6.13 -4.23 -32.01
N ARG A 25 5.14 -4.89 -32.61
CA ARG A 25 3.75 -4.89 -32.09
C ARG A 25 3.58 -5.64 -30.76
N GLU A 26 4.39 -6.67 -30.50
CA GLU A 26 4.42 -7.39 -29.22
C GLU A 26 5.14 -6.59 -28.12
N GLU A 27 6.18 -5.85 -28.47
CA GLU A 27 6.83 -4.85 -27.59
C GLU A 27 5.87 -3.67 -27.27
N LEU A 28 5.17 -3.13 -28.28
CA LEU A 28 4.18 -2.03 -28.13
C LEU A 28 2.94 -2.42 -27.30
N LYS A 29 2.66 -3.73 -27.11
CA LYS A 29 1.54 -4.19 -26.28
C LYS A 29 1.79 -4.05 -24.77
N ARG A 30 3.00 -3.70 -24.34
CA ARG A 30 3.36 -3.25 -22.98
C ARG A 30 3.54 -1.73 -23.01
N MET A 31 2.46 -0.95 -23.00
CA MET A 31 2.54 0.51 -23.16
C MET A 31 3.63 1.11 -22.25
N ALA A 32 4.59 1.83 -22.84
CA ALA A 32 5.59 2.54 -22.06
C ALA A 32 4.90 3.65 -21.26
N LEU A 33 5.29 3.84 -19.99
CA LEU A 33 4.68 4.86 -19.12
C LEU A 33 4.72 6.27 -19.74
N GLU A 34 5.76 6.55 -20.53
CA GLU A 34 5.91 7.76 -21.33
C GLU A 34 4.76 7.97 -22.33
N GLU A 35 4.33 6.92 -23.03
CA GLU A 35 3.24 6.99 -24.00
C GLU A 35 1.89 7.21 -23.30
N LEU A 36 1.68 6.54 -22.15
CA LEU A 36 0.50 6.74 -21.31
C LEU A 36 0.42 8.18 -20.80
N ARG A 37 1.54 8.73 -20.31
CA ARG A 37 1.62 10.12 -19.86
C ARG A 37 1.35 11.10 -21.00
N SER A 38 1.96 10.87 -22.16
CA SER A 38 1.81 11.73 -23.33
C SER A 38 0.38 11.71 -23.88
N ALA A 39 -0.28 10.56 -23.87
CA ALA A 39 -1.70 10.43 -24.25
C ALA A 39 -2.64 11.22 -23.33
N ARG A 40 -2.22 11.47 -22.08
CA ARG A 40 -2.92 12.34 -21.13
C ARG A 40 -2.49 13.81 -21.21
N GLN A 41 -1.66 14.18 -22.20
CA GLN A 41 -1.16 15.54 -22.41
C GLN A 41 -0.35 16.08 -21.22
N LEU A 42 0.27 15.19 -20.45
CA LEU A 42 1.11 15.54 -19.31
C LEU A 42 2.58 15.54 -19.71
N THR A 43 3.33 16.54 -19.25
CA THR A 43 4.79 16.56 -19.35
C THR A 43 5.42 15.81 -18.17
N GLN A 44 6.71 15.49 -18.26
CA GLN A 44 7.45 14.94 -17.12
C GLN A 44 7.52 15.94 -15.95
N ALA A 45 7.49 17.25 -16.23
CA ALA A 45 7.51 18.28 -15.20
C ALA A 45 6.18 18.32 -14.45
N ASP A 46 5.06 18.24 -15.16
CA ASP A 46 3.72 18.23 -14.55
C ASP A 46 3.58 17.03 -13.60
N LEU A 47 4.03 15.86 -14.03
CA LEU A 47 3.95 14.65 -13.20
C LEU A 47 4.94 14.68 -12.02
N ALA A 48 6.09 15.34 -12.19
CA ALA A 48 7.07 15.54 -11.13
C ALA A 48 6.51 16.44 -10.03
N GLU A 49 5.81 17.52 -10.40
CA GLU A 49 5.12 18.42 -9.47
C GLU A 49 3.99 17.69 -8.72
N MET A 50 3.15 16.92 -9.43
CA MET A 50 2.06 16.16 -8.81
C MET A 50 2.55 15.11 -7.79
N LEU A 51 3.77 14.59 -7.98
CA LEU A 51 4.36 13.56 -7.13
C LEU A 51 5.36 14.11 -6.11
N ASP A 52 5.60 15.43 -6.11
CA ASP A 52 6.62 16.12 -5.29
C ASP A 52 8.02 15.45 -5.39
N VAL A 53 8.46 15.21 -6.63
CA VAL A 53 9.78 14.62 -6.92
C VAL A 53 10.51 15.40 -8.01
N PRO A 54 11.85 15.30 -8.11
CA PRO A 54 12.57 15.88 -9.23
C PRO A 54 12.12 15.29 -10.58
N GLN A 55 12.05 16.09 -11.65
CA GLN A 55 11.75 15.61 -13.01
C GLN A 55 12.68 14.48 -13.46
N SER A 56 13.95 14.51 -13.03
CA SER A 56 14.93 13.45 -13.31
C SER A 56 14.50 12.08 -12.74
N SER A 57 13.69 12.06 -11.68
CA SER A 57 13.07 10.85 -11.14
C SER A 57 12.01 10.29 -12.08
N ILE A 58 11.18 11.13 -12.70
CA ILE A 58 10.17 10.72 -13.68
C ILE A 58 10.82 10.08 -14.90
N SER A 59 11.86 10.72 -15.46
CA SER A 59 12.62 10.14 -16.57
C SER A 59 13.25 8.79 -16.21
N ARG A 60 13.66 8.60 -14.95
CA ARG A 60 14.25 7.34 -14.49
C ARG A 60 13.19 6.25 -14.31
N ILE A 61 12.00 6.61 -13.81
CA ILE A 61 10.86 5.71 -13.65
C ILE A 61 10.41 5.19 -15.02
N GLU A 62 10.26 6.07 -16.01
CA GLU A 62 9.80 5.70 -17.37
C GLU A 62 10.77 4.75 -18.10
N ARG A 63 12.07 4.80 -17.76
CA ARG A 63 13.11 3.99 -18.42
C ARG A 63 13.42 2.67 -17.70
N ARG A 64 12.91 2.45 -16.48
CA ARG A 64 13.20 1.26 -15.69
C ARG A 64 12.22 0.12 -16.04
N ALA A 65 12.76 -1.05 -16.36
CA ALA A 65 11.96 -2.26 -16.57
C ALA A 65 11.44 -2.85 -15.25
N ASP A 66 12.23 -2.76 -14.18
CA ASP A 66 11.86 -3.20 -12.83
C ASP A 66 11.60 -1.99 -11.93
N MET A 67 10.38 -1.90 -11.40
CA MET A 67 9.96 -0.86 -10.46
C MET A 67 9.08 -1.42 -9.34
N TYR A 68 9.12 -0.77 -8.18
CA TYR A 68 8.20 -1.09 -7.11
C TYR A 68 6.75 -0.83 -7.54
N LEU A 69 5.83 -1.73 -7.19
CA LEU A 69 4.41 -1.59 -7.51
C LEU A 69 3.78 -0.34 -6.90
N SER A 70 4.26 0.10 -5.75
CA SER A 70 3.86 1.38 -5.13
C SER A 70 4.23 2.57 -6.01
N THR A 71 5.42 2.57 -6.61
CA THR A 71 5.85 3.60 -7.56
C THR A 71 4.96 3.61 -8.80
N LEU A 72 4.67 2.43 -9.38
CA LEU A 72 3.77 2.33 -10.53
C LEU A 72 2.35 2.80 -10.19
N ARG A 73 1.83 2.44 -9.02
CA ARG A 73 0.52 2.87 -8.53
C ARG A 73 0.44 4.39 -8.39
N ASN A 74 1.44 5.01 -7.76
CA ASN A 74 1.49 6.46 -7.58
C ASN A 74 1.58 7.19 -8.92
N TYR A 75 2.41 6.68 -9.84
CA TYR A 75 2.55 7.22 -11.19
C TYR A 75 1.23 7.17 -11.96
N ILE A 76 0.55 6.02 -11.98
CA ILE A 76 -0.77 5.85 -12.62
C ILE A 76 -1.84 6.71 -11.92
N GLY A 77 -1.81 6.79 -10.59
CA GLY A 77 -2.73 7.60 -9.79
C GLY A 77 -2.58 9.11 -10.02
N ALA A 78 -1.36 9.62 -10.16
CA ALA A 78 -1.10 11.02 -10.50
C ALA A 78 -1.66 11.39 -11.89
N MET A 79 -1.74 10.44 -12.81
CA MET A 79 -2.43 10.61 -14.10
C MET A 79 -3.95 10.41 -14.02
N GLY A 80 -4.51 10.22 -12.81
CA GLY A 80 -5.94 9.97 -12.59
C GLY A 80 -6.41 8.55 -12.92
N GLY A 81 -5.48 7.60 -13.05
CA GLY A 81 -5.77 6.19 -13.34
C GLY A 81 -5.84 5.32 -12.08
N VAL A 82 -6.32 4.08 -12.25
CA VAL A 82 -6.29 3.04 -11.21
C VAL A 82 -5.46 1.87 -11.72
N LEU A 83 -4.43 1.48 -10.96
CA LEU A 83 -3.62 0.31 -11.27
C LEU A 83 -4.34 -0.96 -10.81
N GLN A 84 -4.62 -1.86 -11.76
CA GLN A 84 -5.12 -3.21 -11.54
C GLN A 84 -4.12 -4.23 -12.08
N ILE A 85 -3.85 -5.28 -11.31
CA ILE A 85 -2.94 -6.36 -11.70
C ILE A 85 -3.75 -7.64 -11.83
N GLN A 86 -3.45 -8.43 -12.85
CA GLN A 86 -4.19 -9.65 -13.17
C GLN A 86 -3.22 -10.78 -13.54
N ALA A 87 -3.41 -11.96 -12.96
CA ALA A 87 -2.82 -13.19 -13.44
C ALA A 87 -3.74 -13.82 -14.49
N VAL A 88 -3.19 -14.16 -15.65
CA VAL A 88 -3.93 -14.78 -16.74
C VAL A 88 -3.49 -16.23 -16.86
N PHE A 89 -4.46 -17.14 -16.77
CA PHE A 89 -4.31 -18.58 -16.93
C PHE A 89 -5.11 -19.06 -18.15
N PRO A 90 -4.84 -20.26 -18.70
CA PRO A 90 -5.59 -20.78 -19.84
C PRO A 90 -7.10 -20.92 -19.61
N ASP A 91 -7.51 -21.12 -18.36
CA ASP A 91 -8.87 -21.36 -17.89
C ASP A 91 -9.57 -20.11 -17.33
N GLY A 92 -8.86 -18.99 -17.20
CA GLY A 92 -9.45 -17.74 -16.71
C GLY A 92 -8.41 -16.74 -16.24
N ALA A 93 -8.87 -15.57 -15.79
CA ALA A 93 -8.00 -14.51 -15.32
C ALA A 93 -8.41 -14.05 -13.92
N VAL A 94 -7.44 -13.98 -13.02
CA VAL A 94 -7.64 -13.64 -11.61
C VAL A 94 -7.07 -12.26 -11.35
N VAL A 95 -7.92 -11.34 -10.88
CA VAL A 95 -7.48 -10.03 -10.42
C VAL A 95 -6.72 -10.21 -9.12
N ILE A 96 -5.51 -9.67 -9.05
CA ILE A 96 -4.68 -9.68 -7.86
C ILE A 96 -4.78 -8.30 -7.20
N ASP A 97 -5.48 -8.26 -6.09
CA ASP A 97 -5.77 -7.07 -5.28
C ASP A 97 -4.76 -6.86 -4.13
N ARG A 98 -4.12 -7.94 -3.66
CA ARG A 98 -3.21 -7.94 -2.50
C ARG A 98 -1.78 -7.49 -2.83
N PHE A 99 -1.59 -6.24 -3.25
CA PHE A 99 -0.25 -5.64 -3.44
C PHE A 99 0.05 -4.43 -2.53
N GLY A 100 -0.87 -4.04 -1.65
CA GLY A 100 -0.71 -2.83 -0.84
C GLY A 100 -1.72 -2.68 0.30
N ASP A 101 -2.41 -3.76 0.67
CA ASP A 101 -3.35 -3.76 1.79
C ASP A 101 -2.68 -3.48 3.14
N TYR A 102 -1.35 -3.42 3.20
CA TYR A 102 -0.65 -3.09 4.42
C TYR A 102 -0.44 -1.58 4.62
N GLU A 103 -0.52 -0.72 3.60
CA GLU A 103 -0.06 0.68 3.75
C GLU A 103 -1.17 1.70 4.05
N ASN A 104 -2.45 1.39 3.77
CA ASN A 104 -3.58 2.31 3.99
C ASN A 104 -4.76 1.71 4.75
N GLN A 105 -4.57 0.57 5.43
CA GLN A 105 -5.59 0.04 6.34
C GLN A 105 -5.56 0.80 7.65
N MET A 106 -6.36 1.86 7.69
CA MET A 106 -6.66 2.59 8.91
C MET A 106 -7.41 1.68 9.88
N CYS A 107 -6.82 1.46 11.04
CA CYS A 107 -7.35 0.68 12.14
C CYS A 107 -7.65 1.60 13.33
N VAL A 108 -8.64 1.21 14.12
CA VAL A 108 -8.82 1.70 15.48
C VAL A 108 -8.18 0.71 16.44
N VAL A 109 -7.65 1.19 17.56
CA VAL A 109 -7.04 0.33 18.58
C VAL A 109 -8.01 0.22 19.76
N LEU A 110 -8.31 -0.99 20.19
CA LEU A 110 -9.07 -1.26 21.40
C LEU A 110 -8.10 -1.78 22.47
N ALA A 111 -7.99 -1.08 23.59
CA ALA A 111 -7.36 -1.63 24.77
C ALA A 111 -8.37 -2.49 25.54
N ARG A 112 -7.95 -3.68 25.95
CA ARG A 112 -8.70 -4.58 26.81
C ARG A 112 -7.88 -4.92 28.05
N ALA A 113 -8.49 -4.80 29.22
CA ALA A 113 -7.95 -5.33 30.45
C ALA A 113 -8.25 -6.83 30.52
N GLU A 114 -7.21 -7.61 30.81
CA GLU A 114 -7.29 -9.02 31.14
C GLU A 114 -7.10 -9.19 32.66
N SER A 115 -7.04 -10.44 33.13
CA SER A 115 -6.84 -10.74 34.55
C SER A 115 -5.49 -10.23 35.07
N HIS A 116 -5.46 -9.77 36.32
CA HIS A 116 -4.24 -9.44 37.08
C HIS A 116 -3.38 -8.29 36.51
N GLY A 117 -4.00 -7.23 35.98
CA GLY A 117 -3.26 -6.04 35.51
C GLY A 117 -2.47 -6.29 34.22
N VAL A 118 -2.92 -7.28 33.46
CA VAL A 118 -2.47 -7.59 32.11
C VAL A 118 -3.40 -6.91 31.12
N TYR A 119 -2.84 -6.39 30.04
CA TYR A 119 -3.57 -5.67 29.00
C TYR A 119 -3.25 -6.26 27.64
N ARG A 120 -4.23 -6.20 26.75
CA ARG A 120 -4.05 -6.55 25.34
C ARG A 120 -4.60 -5.43 24.48
N LEU A 121 -3.86 -5.06 23.44
CA LEU A 121 -4.31 -4.09 22.45
C LEU A 121 -4.72 -4.83 21.18
N LEU A 122 -5.89 -4.50 20.66
CA LEU A 122 -6.49 -5.12 19.48
C LEU A 122 -6.69 -4.05 18.40
N ALA A 123 -6.08 -4.23 17.24
CA ALA A 123 -6.32 -3.38 16.09
C ALA A 123 -7.48 -3.93 15.27
N GLN A 124 -8.52 -3.12 15.07
CA GLN A 124 -9.73 -3.49 14.34
C GLN A 124 -9.97 -2.51 13.19
N ARG A 125 -10.58 -2.98 12.11
CA ARG A 125 -11.01 -2.07 11.03
C ARG A 125 -12.24 -1.25 11.48
N PRO A 126 -12.39 0.00 11.01
CA PRO A 126 -13.55 0.84 11.33
C PRO A 126 -14.88 0.24 10.86
N ARG A 127 -14.86 -0.68 9.88
CA ARG A 127 -16.05 -1.44 9.49
C ARG A 127 -16.16 -2.72 10.32
N PRO A 128 -17.28 -2.92 11.04
CA PRO A 128 -17.44 -4.02 11.98
C PRO A 128 -17.41 -5.43 11.36
N GLN A 129 -17.52 -5.57 10.04
CA GLN A 129 -17.57 -6.87 9.36
C GLN A 129 -16.21 -7.55 9.13
N GLN A 130 -15.07 -6.96 9.54
CA GLN A 130 -13.73 -7.49 9.21
C GLN A 130 -12.85 -7.88 10.42
N GLY A 131 -13.40 -7.93 11.63
CA GLY A 131 -12.74 -8.54 12.79
C GLY A 131 -11.45 -7.84 13.27
N VAL A 132 -10.78 -8.45 14.24
CA VAL A 132 -9.46 -8.01 14.73
C VAL A 132 -8.40 -8.38 13.70
N VAL A 133 -7.64 -7.40 13.24
CA VAL A 133 -6.58 -7.59 12.24
C VAL A 133 -5.25 -7.93 12.92
N LEU A 134 -4.92 -7.21 14.00
CA LEU A 134 -3.67 -7.38 14.74
C LEU A 134 -3.93 -7.35 16.24
N SER A 135 -3.09 -8.04 17.01
CA SER A 135 -3.10 -8.02 18.46
C SER A 135 -1.69 -7.93 19.01
N THR A 136 -1.52 -7.26 20.14
CA THR A 136 -0.30 -7.44 20.94
C THR A 136 -0.35 -8.76 21.70
N LYS A 137 0.81 -9.22 22.17
CA LYS A 137 0.87 -10.20 23.28
C LYS A 137 0.29 -9.60 24.56
N ALA A 138 0.10 -10.43 25.57
CA ALA A 138 -0.27 -9.99 26.91
C ALA A 138 0.79 -9.03 27.47
N LEU A 139 0.41 -7.78 27.74
CA LEU A 139 1.31 -6.72 28.24
C LEU A 139 1.06 -6.47 29.72
N LYS A 140 2.12 -6.47 30.54
CA LYS A 140 2.06 -5.88 31.88
C LYS A 140 2.00 -4.35 31.79
N ALA A 141 1.67 -3.67 32.89
CA ALA A 141 1.51 -2.21 32.92
C ALA A 141 2.67 -1.42 32.27
N SER A 142 3.93 -1.80 32.49
CA SER A 142 5.09 -1.13 31.88
C SER A 142 5.15 -1.32 30.35
N GLY A 143 4.85 -2.54 29.87
CA GLY A 143 4.76 -2.85 28.44
C GLY A 143 3.61 -2.11 27.76
N PHE A 144 2.45 -2.04 28.43
CA PHE A 144 1.30 -1.27 27.97
C PHE A 144 1.66 0.20 27.75
N VAL A 145 2.28 0.85 28.75
CA VAL A 145 2.71 2.26 28.62
C VAL A 145 3.72 2.44 27.48
N LYS A 146 4.68 1.52 27.33
CA LYS A 146 5.68 1.58 26.25
C LYS A 146 5.02 1.50 24.86
N THR A 147 4.10 0.56 24.67
CA THR A 147 3.35 0.42 23.41
C THR A 147 2.48 1.64 23.15
N MET A 148 1.78 2.18 24.16
CA MET A 148 0.95 3.38 24.00
C MET A 148 1.78 4.61 23.60
N LYS A 149 2.98 4.77 24.17
CA LYS A 149 3.93 5.82 23.75
C LYS A 149 4.41 5.61 22.31
N ALA A 150 4.66 4.37 21.89
CA ALA A 150 5.01 4.05 20.50
C ALA A 150 3.88 4.37 19.52
N LEU A 151 2.62 4.28 19.98
CA LEU A 151 1.43 4.76 19.25
C LEU A 151 1.24 6.30 19.33
N ASN A 152 2.23 7.02 19.86
CA ASN A 152 2.24 8.47 20.04
C ASN A 152 1.04 8.99 20.87
N VAL A 153 0.58 8.20 21.86
CA VAL A 153 -0.46 8.61 22.82
C VAL A 153 0.18 9.41 23.95
N ALA A 154 -0.41 10.55 24.32
CA ALA A 154 0.13 11.42 25.37
C ALA A 154 0.03 10.77 26.76
N GLU A 155 0.96 11.05 27.67
CA GLU A 155 0.98 10.44 29.02
C GLU A 155 -0.28 10.71 29.84
N SER A 156 -0.88 11.90 29.69
CA SER A 156 -2.17 12.23 30.30
C SER A 156 -3.28 11.30 29.82
N GLN A 157 -3.37 11.07 28.51
CA GLN A 157 -4.34 10.16 27.90
C GLN A 157 -4.10 8.71 28.33
N ILE A 158 -2.85 8.26 28.44
CA ILE A 158 -2.52 6.90 28.91
C ILE A 158 -3.03 6.69 30.33
N SER A 159 -2.90 7.69 31.20
CA SER A 159 -3.37 7.63 32.59
C SER A 159 -4.89 7.52 32.66
N ASP A 160 -5.60 8.32 31.85
CA ASP A 160 -7.06 8.28 31.76
C ASP A 160 -7.56 6.94 31.20
N ILE A 161 -6.91 6.41 30.16
CA ILE A 161 -7.24 5.11 29.56
C ILE A 161 -7.09 3.98 30.59
N ARG A 162 -6.02 3.98 31.39
CA ARG A 162 -5.82 2.97 32.44
C ARG A 162 -6.90 3.02 33.50
N ARG A 163 -7.26 4.20 33.98
CA ARG A 163 -8.38 4.38 34.93
C ARG A 163 -9.70 3.90 34.35
N ASN A 164 -9.96 4.17 33.07
CA ASN A 164 -11.17 3.72 32.40
C ASN A 164 -11.18 2.20 32.17
N LEU A 165 -10.03 1.58 31.94
CA LEU A 165 -9.90 0.12 31.79
C LEU A 165 -10.21 -0.63 33.09
N GLU A 166 -9.88 -0.06 34.25
CA GLU A 166 -10.23 -0.64 35.56
C GLU A 166 -11.74 -0.70 35.78
N ASN A 167 -12.50 0.25 35.22
CA ASN A 167 -13.95 0.34 35.38
C ASN A 167 -14.74 -0.37 34.27
N LEU A 168 -14.30 -0.25 33.01
CA LEU A 168 -15.04 -0.67 31.82
C LEU A 168 -14.52 -1.98 31.21
N GLY A 169 -13.34 -2.44 31.61
CA GLY A 169 -12.68 -3.62 31.06
C GLY A 169 -12.14 -3.45 29.62
N GLN A 170 -12.65 -2.50 28.84
CA GLN A 170 -12.15 -2.16 27.51
C GLN A 170 -12.36 -0.69 27.16
N VAL A 171 -11.43 -0.12 26.39
CA VAL A 171 -11.43 1.30 26.00
C VAL A 171 -10.97 1.41 24.54
N LEU A 172 -11.75 2.12 23.72
CA LEU A 172 -11.37 2.44 22.35
C LEU A 172 -10.39 3.61 22.34
N ILE A 173 -9.30 3.44 21.60
CA ILE A 173 -8.24 4.41 21.39
C ILE A 173 -8.35 4.82 19.92
N GLY A 174 -8.83 6.04 19.68
CA GLY A 174 -9.19 6.53 18.34
C GLY A 174 -10.67 6.32 17.96
N GLY A 175 -11.11 6.94 16.86
CA GLY A 175 -12.51 6.97 16.41
C GLY A 175 -13.38 8.05 17.09
N ARG A 176 -14.63 8.24 16.62
CA ARG A 176 -15.55 9.33 17.02
C ARG A 176 -15.79 9.50 18.53
N THR A 177 -15.44 8.52 19.36
CA THR A 177 -15.54 8.56 20.82
C THR A 177 -14.19 8.67 21.56
N GLY A 178 -13.05 8.56 20.88
CA GLY A 178 -11.70 8.52 21.45
C GLY A 178 -10.70 9.47 20.79
N GLY A 179 -11.18 10.47 20.05
CA GLY A 179 -10.39 11.34 19.18
C GLY A 179 -10.30 10.75 17.77
N ASP A 180 -10.30 11.58 16.74
CA ASP A 180 -10.41 11.19 15.31
C ASP A 180 -9.15 10.47 14.75
N ARG A 181 -8.41 9.78 15.63
CA ARG A 181 -7.14 9.16 15.37
C ARG A 181 -7.33 7.76 14.81
N LEU A 182 -6.78 7.54 13.64
CA LEU A 182 -6.68 6.24 12.98
C LEU A 182 -5.20 5.83 12.95
N PHE A 183 -4.95 4.53 13.03
CA PHE A 183 -3.61 3.95 13.05
C PHE A 183 -3.38 3.14 11.78
N ASN A 184 -2.26 3.34 11.11
CA ASN A 184 -1.88 2.47 9.99
C ASN A 184 -1.26 1.17 10.51
N VAL A 185 -1.31 0.11 9.70
CA VAL A 185 -0.76 -1.21 10.06
C VAL A 185 0.76 -1.19 10.29
N PRO A 186 1.61 -0.48 9.51
CA PRO A 186 3.05 -0.46 9.74
C PRO A 186 3.46 0.14 11.09
N ASP A 187 2.78 1.20 11.54
CA ASP A 187 3.01 1.81 12.86
C ASP A 187 2.58 0.87 13.99
N LEU A 188 1.47 0.14 13.80
CA LEU A 188 1.03 -0.87 14.75
C LEU A 188 2.03 -2.02 14.87
N VAL A 189 2.54 -2.54 13.75
CA VAL A 189 3.57 -3.59 13.76
C VAL A 189 4.84 -3.10 14.46
N SER A 190 5.25 -1.86 14.19
CA SER A 190 6.40 -1.22 14.86
C SER A 190 6.18 -1.02 16.36
N ALA A 191 4.92 -0.84 16.79
CA ALA A 191 4.53 -0.77 18.20
C ALA A 191 4.39 -2.15 18.88
N GLY A 192 4.63 -3.24 18.15
CA GLY A 192 4.61 -4.61 18.69
C GLY A 192 3.28 -5.35 18.51
N PHE A 193 2.45 -4.94 17.56
CA PHE A 193 1.27 -5.69 17.15
C PHE A 193 1.67 -6.80 16.17
N GLU A 194 1.13 -8.00 16.38
CA GLU A 194 1.32 -9.17 15.54
C GLU A 194 -0.03 -9.54 14.88
N PRO A 195 -0.05 -10.25 13.74
CA PRO A 195 -1.29 -10.76 13.17
C PRO A 195 -2.09 -11.51 14.23
N ALA A 196 -3.36 -11.13 14.40
CA ALA A 196 -4.20 -11.82 15.37
C ALA A 196 -4.27 -13.29 14.95
N SER A 197 -3.69 -14.18 15.75
CA SER A 197 -3.90 -15.62 15.60
C SER A 197 -5.41 -15.82 15.59
N THR A 198 -5.96 -16.28 14.48
CA THR A 198 -7.29 -16.88 14.48
C THR A 198 -7.16 -18.10 15.38
N GLU A 199 -7.35 -17.93 16.69
CA GLU A 199 -7.59 -19.03 17.59
C GLU A 199 -8.89 -19.67 17.10
N THR A 200 -8.71 -20.68 16.26
CA THR A 200 -9.66 -21.74 15.99
C THR A 200 -10.23 -22.16 17.34
N THR A 201 -11.42 -21.66 17.65
CA THR A 201 -12.18 -22.15 18.79
C THR A 201 -12.67 -23.54 18.39
N GLY A 202 -11.95 -24.56 18.89
CA GLY A 202 -12.50 -25.90 19.09
C GLY A 202 -13.22 -25.98 20.42
#